data_AF-A0ABD5T1A6-F1
#
_entry.id   AF-A0ABD5T1A6-F1
#
_cell.length_a   1.000
_cell.length_b   1.000
_cell.length_c   1.000
_cell.angle_alpha   90.00
_cell.angle_beta   90.00
_cell.angle_gamma   90.00
#
_symmetry.space_group_name_H-M   'P 1'
#
loop_
_entity.id
_entity.type
_entity.pdbx_description
1 polymer ?
#
loop_
_entity_poly.entity_id
_entity_poly.type
_entity_poly.pdbx_seq_one_letter_code
_entity_poly.pdbx_strand_id
1 'polypeptide(L)'
;MADDSQAESGGGLYERRIGTPRTTDEVNGYWLFGFGVLLGLAGVVVFLFTDSETTTRGIGYALAALAPPFIMLGAVIRFPLRRVGTSLGYLGTAVSVAGVVWFVNIFPDGWFTASGDPTVIALYGIGLLLIGLAGTVVPLLSDPVYEDYERMQTETTATAAERDETVAELEATREELEAARTELDATRDELSDAE
;
A
#
# COMPACT_ATOMS: atom_id res chain seq x y z
N MET A 1 18.70 39.32 -5.47
CA MET A 1 17.85 38.99 -6.63
C MET A 1 17.75 37.48 -6.62
N ALA A 2 16.73 36.97 -5.94
CA ALA A 2 16.47 35.54 -5.81
C ALA A 2 15.93 35.05 -7.15
N ASP A 3 16.55 34.01 -7.70
CA ASP A 3 16.09 33.37 -8.92
C ASP A 3 14.90 32.47 -8.56
N ASP A 4 13.73 32.90 -9.03
CA ASP A 4 12.40 32.35 -8.78
C ASP A 4 12.18 31.12 -9.68
N SER A 5 13.07 30.11 -9.60
CA SER A 5 12.80 28.81 -10.18
C SER A 5 11.91 28.02 -9.22
N GLN A 6 10.63 28.39 -9.19
CA GLN A 6 9.58 27.56 -8.60
C GLN A 6 9.60 26.21 -9.31
N ALA A 7 10.24 25.23 -8.65
CA ALA A 7 10.12 23.83 -8.99
C ALA A 7 8.63 23.49 -8.95
N GLU A 8 8.10 23.16 -10.12
CA GLU A 8 6.69 22.85 -10.34
C GLU A 8 6.15 21.90 -9.26
N SER A 9 4.99 22.26 -8.72
CA SER A 9 4.31 21.60 -7.62
C SER A 9 4.10 20.10 -7.86
N GLY A 10 5.02 19.28 -7.36
CA GLY A 10 4.78 18.28 -6.32
C GLY A 10 3.78 17.13 -6.51
N GLY A 11 3.07 17.03 -7.64
CA GLY A 11 2.14 15.92 -7.91
C GLY A 11 2.49 15.21 -9.22
N GLY A 12 2.87 13.93 -9.15
CA GLY A 12 3.18 13.12 -10.34
C GLY A 12 2.03 13.06 -11.34
N LEU A 13 2.26 12.51 -12.55
CA LEU A 13 1.24 12.45 -13.62
C LEU A 13 -0.10 11.84 -13.16
N TYR A 14 -0.04 10.87 -12.23
CA TYR A 14 -1.22 10.28 -11.58
C TYR A 14 -2.04 11.31 -10.80
N GLU A 15 -1.38 12.08 -9.94
CA GLU A 15 -2.03 13.08 -9.08
C GLU A 15 -2.65 14.23 -9.89
N ARG A 16 -2.01 14.59 -11.00
CA ARG A 16 -2.49 15.64 -11.91
C ARG A 16 -3.67 15.21 -12.80
N ARG A 17 -3.92 13.91 -12.97
CA ARG A 17 -4.92 13.39 -13.94
C ARG A 17 -5.99 12.46 -13.37
N ILE A 18 -5.72 11.80 -12.24
CA ILE A 18 -6.59 10.76 -11.67
C ILE A 18 -7.09 11.17 -10.28
N GLY A 19 -6.21 11.70 -9.42
CA GLY A 19 -6.58 12.21 -8.10
C GLY A 19 -5.47 12.04 -7.07
N THR A 20 -5.69 12.56 -5.86
CA THR A 20 -4.76 12.44 -4.73
C THR A 20 -4.72 10.99 -4.24
N PRO A 21 -3.58 10.29 -4.34
CA PRO A 21 -3.48 8.89 -3.92
C PRO A 21 -3.70 8.75 -2.41
N ARG A 22 -4.40 7.70 -1.99
CA ARG A 22 -4.61 7.41 -0.55
C ARG A 22 -3.40 6.72 0.09
N THR A 23 -2.60 6.02 -0.72
CA THR A 23 -1.34 5.37 -0.34
C THR A 23 -0.33 5.45 -1.49
N THR A 24 0.97 5.42 -1.19
CA THR A 24 2.04 5.39 -2.21
C THR A 24 1.95 4.15 -3.12
N ASP A 25 1.46 3.04 -2.55
CA ASP A 25 1.29 1.77 -3.26
C ASP A 25 0.22 1.84 -4.36
N GLU A 26 -0.80 2.70 -4.22
CA GLU A 26 -1.86 2.88 -5.20
C GLU A 26 -1.32 3.27 -6.59
N VAL A 27 -0.34 4.17 -6.62
CA VAL A 27 0.28 4.68 -7.87
C VAL A 27 1.11 3.56 -8.52
N ASN A 28 1.90 2.84 -7.73
CA ASN A 28 2.69 1.71 -8.24
C ASN A 28 1.79 0.59 -8.76
N GLY A 29 0.70 0.27 -8.05
CA GLY A 29 -0.30 -0.71 -8.49
C GLY A 29 -0.96 -0.32 -9.82
N TYR A 30 -1.29 0.95 -10.02
CA TYR A 30 -1.83 1.46 -11.28
C TYR A 30 -0.86 1.27 -12.45
N TRP A 31 0.40 1.67 -12.29
CA TRP A 31 1.41 1.50 -13.34
C TRP A 31 1.70 0.04 -13.63
N LEU A 32 1.74 -0.80 -12.59
CA LEU A 32 1.99 -2.23 -12.74
C LEU A 32 0.83 -2.95 -13.47
N PHE A 33 -0.41 -2.57 -13.16
CA PHE A 33 -1.59 -3.05 -13.88
C PHE A 33 -1.51 -2.66 -15.36
N GLY A 34 -1.23 -1.38 -15.65
CA GLY A 34 -1.07 -0.89 -17.02
C GLY A 34 0.06 -1.60 -17.77
N PHE A 35 1.19 -1.81 -17.09
CA PHE A 35 2.31 -2.58 -17.63
C PHE A 35 1.91 -4.01 -18.00
N GLY A 36 1.20 -4.72 -17.12
CA GLY A 36 0.71 -6.07 -17.40
C GLY A 36 -0.23 -6.11 -18.62
N VAL A 37 -1.13 -5.13 -18.74
CA VAL A 37 -2.02 -5.01 -19.92
C VAL A 37 -1.21 -4.78 -21.21
N LEU A 38 -0.22 -3.88 -21.18
CA LEU A 38 0.65 -3.62 -22.34
C LEU A 38 1.46 -4.85 -22.73
N LEU A 39 1.94 -5.62 -21.74
CA LEU A 39 2.71 -6.83 -21.95
C LEU A 39 1.87 -7.92 -22.61
N GLY A 40 0.62 -8.08 -22.18
CA GLY A 40 -0.35 -8.98 -22.81
C GLY A 40 -0.68 -8.55 -24.24
N LEU A 41 -0.91 -7.26 -24.47
CA LEU A 41 -1.18 -6.73 -25.80
C LEU A 41 0.03 -6.92 -26.73
N ALA A 42 1.25 -6.66 -26.25
CA ALA A 42 2.47 -6.92 -27.00
C ALA A 42 2.60 -8.40 -27.37
N GLY A 43 2.30 -9.31 -26.44
CA GLY A 43 2.26 -10.75 -26.72
C GLY A 43 1.27 -11.12 -27.83
N VAL A 44 0.06 -10.55 -27.80
CA VAL A 44 -0.95 -10.75 -28.84
C VAL A 44 -0.49 -10.19 -30.19
N VAL A 45 0.11 -9.00 -30.23
CA VAL A 45 0.65 -8.42 -31.46
C VAL A 45 1.72 -9.33 -32.05
N VAL A 46 2.69 -9.78 -31.24
CA VAL A 46 3.74 -10.71 -31.70
C VAL A 46 3.11 -11.99 -32.25
N PHE A 47 2.13 -12.57 -31.55
CA PHE A 47 1.42 -13.76 -32.01
C PHE A 47 0.74 -13.56 -33.38
N LEU A 48 0.09 -12.42 -33.62
CA LEU A 48 -0.61 -12.15 -34.87
C LEU A 48 0.32 -11.96 -36.08
N PHE A 49 1.55 -11.49 -35.85
CA PHE A 49 2.53 -11.22 -36.91
C PHE A 49 3.60 -12.30 -37.07
N THR A 50 3.44 -13.45 -36.41
CA THR A 50 4.45 -14.52 -36.46
C THR A 50 3.84 -15.86 -36.84
N ASP A 51 4.53 -16.58 -37.71
CA ASP A 51 4.20 -17.96 -38.09
C ASP A 51 4.28 -18.93 -36.89
N SER A 52 3.47 -19.99 -36.98
CA SER A 52 3.50 -21.12 -36.03
C SER A 52 4.89 -21.75 -35.96
N GLU A 53 5.23 -22.31 -34.79
CA GLU A 53 6.48 -23.08 -34.58
C GLU A 53 7.77 -22.26 -34.78
N THR A 54 7.72 -20.95 -34.50
CA THR A 54 8.90 -20.08 -34.48
C THR A 54 9.21 -19.61 -33.06
N THR A 55 10.50 -19.36 -32.78
CA THR A 55 10.96 -18.80 -31.49
C THR A 55 10.29 -17.46 -31.20
N THR A 56 10.10 -16.61 -32.22
CA THR A 56 9.43 -15.31 -32.09
C THR A 56 8.00 -15.46 -31.58
N ARG A 57 7.27 -16.49 -32.00
CA ARG A 57 5.92 -16.77 -31.51
C ARG A 57 5.93 -17.27 -30.06
N GLY A 58 6.98 -18.01 -29.68
CA GLY A 58 7.26 -18.37 -28.28
C GLY A 58 7.39 -17.14 -27.36
N ILE A 59 8.06 -16.08 -27.82
CA ILE A 59 8.12 -14.80 -27.10
C ILE A 59 6.73 -14.18 -26.93
N GLY A 60 5.89 -14.26 -27.98
CA GLY A 60 4.49 -13.81 -27.90
C GLY A 60 3.71 -14.52 -26.80
N TYR A 61 3.86 -15.84 -26.68
CA TYR A 61 3.24 -16.63 -25.61
C TYR A 61 3.79 -16.26 -24.23
N ALA A 62 5.11 -16.09 -24.09
CA ALA A 62 5.73 -15.69 -22.82
C ALA A 62 5.24 -14.32 -22.35
N LEU A 63 5.15 -13.35 -23.25
CA LEU A 63 4.61 -12.03 -22.94
C LEU A 63 3.12 -12.13 -22.53
N ALA A 64 2.32 -12.88 -23.29
CA ALA A 64 0.92 -13.10 -22.93
C ALA A 64 0.76 -13.81 -21.57
N ALA A 65 1.65 -14.74 -21.23
CA ALA A 65 1.65 -15.46 -19.95
C ALA A 65 2.16 -14.63 -18.76
N LEU A 66 3.01 -13.63 -19.00
CA LEU A 66 3.46 -12.70 -17.95
C LEU A 66 2.40 -11.66 -17.58
N ALA A 67 1.45 -11.39 -18.48
CA ALA A 67 0.43 -10.37 -18.26
C ALA A 67 -0.46 -10.62 -17.02
N PRO A 68 -1.05 -11.82 -16.80
CA PRO A 68 -1.96 -12.03 -15.66
C PRO A 68 -1.30 -11.82 -14.28
N PRO A 69 -0.09 -12.32 -13.99
CA PRO A 69 0.59 -12.04 -12.72
C PRO A 69 0.78 -10.55 -12.44
N PHE A 70 1.16 -9.75 -13.44
CA PHE A 70 1.35 -8.30 -13.26
C PHE A 70 0.03 -7.55 -13.13
N ILE A 71 -0.99 -7.93 -13.91
CA ILE A 71 -2.35 -7.38 -13.81
C ILE A 71 -2.93 -7.65 -12.41
N MET A 72 -2.84 -8.90 -11.95
CA MET A 72 -3.33 -9.29 -10.64
C MET A 72 -2.56 -8.59 -9.52
N LEU A 73 -1.22 -8.57 -9.57
CA LEU A 73 -0.42 -7.88 -8.57
C LEU A 73 -0.71 -6.38 -8.53
N GLY A 74 -0.84 -5.73 -9.70
CA GLY A 74 -1.21 -4.32 -9.77
C GLY A 74 -2.60 -4.04 -9.18
N ALA A 75 -3.57 -4.91 -9.44
CA ALA A 75 -4.91 -4.81 -8.85
C ALA A 75 -4.90 -5.04 -7.33
N VAL A 76 -4.11 -6.00 -6.85
CA VAL A 76 -3.93 -6.31 -5.43
C VAL A 76 -3.32 -5.11 -4.71
N ILE A 77 -2.16 -4.62 -5.15
CA ILE A 77 -1.42 -3.50 -4.52
C ILE A 77 -2.23 -2.19 -4.52
N ARG A 78 -3.20 -2.03 -5.46
CA ARG A 78 -4.08 -0.86 -5.48
C ARG A 78 -4.99 -0.76 -4.25
N PHE A 79 -5.25 -1.87 -3.58
CA PHE A 79 -5.94 -1.85 -2.29
C PHE A 79 -4.96 -1.54 -1.16
N PRO A 80 -5.39 -0.84 -0.09
CA PRO A 80 -4.59 -0.61 1.11
C PRO A 80 -4.43 -1.93 1.90
N LEU A 81 -3.65 -2.86 1.35
CA LEU A 81 -3.38 -4.16 1.92
C LEU A 81 -2.28 -4.09 2.97
N ARG A 82 -2.35 -4.99 3.95
CA ARG A 82 -1.27 -5.21 4.92
C ARG A 82 -0.03 -5.75 4.22
N ARG A 83 1.13 -5.55 4.86
CA ARG A 83 2.44 -6.08 4.42
C ARG A 83 2.43 -7.57 4.07
N VAL A 84 1.59 -8.37 4.72
CA VAL A 84 1.42 -9.81 4.44
C VAL A 84 0.76 -10.04 3.08
N GLY A 85 -0.33 -9.33 2.76
CA GLY A 85 -0.99 -9.42 1.46
C GLY A 85 -0.07 -8.98 0.33
N THR A 86 0.66 -7.88 0.53
CA THR A 86 1.63 -7.39 -0.46
C THR A 86 2.80 -8.36 -0.66
N SER A 87 3.37 -8.90 0.41
CA SER A 87 4.46 -9.90 0.32
C SER A 87 4.01 -11.18 -0.37
N LEU A 88 2.79 -11.67 -0.08
CA LEU A 88 2.24 -12.87 -0.69
C LEU A 88 1.95 -12.66 -2.18
N GLY A 89 1.48 -11.46 -2.55
CA GLY A 89 1.35 -11.04 -3.94
C GLY A 89 2.68 -11.07 -4.69
N TYR A 90 3.72 -10.44 -4.13
CA TYR A 90 5.06 -10.46 -4.73
C TYR A 90 5.63 -11.88 -4.86
N LEU A 91 5.45 -12.73 -3.84
CA LEU A 91 5.87 -14.13 -3.89
C LEU A 91 5.16 -14.89 -5.02
N GLY A 92 3.83 -14.74 -5.12
CA GLY A 92 3.05 -15.37 -6.18
C GLY A 92 3.50 -14.92 -7.57
N THR A 93 3.74 -13.62 -7.77
CA THR A 93 4.27 -13.10 -9.04
C THR A 93 5.66 -13.66 -9.35
N ALA A 94 6.57 -13.70 -8.37
CA ALA A 94 7.90 -14.27 -8.57
C ALA A 94 7.84 -15.74 -8.99
N VAL A 95 6.97 -16.54 -8.35
CA VAL A 95 6.74 -17.95 -8.69
C VAL A 95 6.16 -18.09 -10.11
N SER A 96 5.18 -17.27 -10.48
CA SER A 96 4.63 -17.28 -11.85
C SER A 96 5.67 -16.89 -12.90
N VAL A 97 6.47 -15.85 -12.66
CA VAL A 97 7.55 -15.43 -13.57
C VAL A 97 8.60 -16.52 -13.71
N ALA A 98 8.99 -17.17 -12.60
CA ALA A 98 9.91 -18.30 -12.64
C ALA A 98 9.35 -19.46 -13.49
N GLY A 99 8.05 -19.75 -13.37
CA GLY A 99 7.37 -20.73 -14.22
C GLY A 99 7.47 -20.37 -15.71
N VAL A 100 7.23 -19.11 -16.08
CA VAL A 100 7.36 -18.67 -17.48
C VAL A 100 8.81 -18.77 -17.98
N VAL A 101 9.79 -18.32 -17.19
CA VAL A 101 11.21 -18.38 -17.58
C VAL A 101 11.68 -19.83 -17.74
N TRP A 102 11.25 -20.71 -16.83
CA TRP A 102 11.53 -22.14 -16.92
C TRP A 102 10.88 -22.73 -18.17
N PHE A 103 9.62 -22.41 -18.43
CA PHE A 103 8.89 -22.86 -19.61
C PHE A 103 9.63 -22.53 -20.92
N VAL A 104 10.06 -21.26 -21.07
CA VAL A 104 10.80 -20.80 -22.26
C VAL A 104 12.15 -21.50 -22.40
N ASN A 105 12.81 -21.86 -21.30
CA ASN A 105 14.09 -22.59 -21.33
C ASN A 105 13.94 -24.03 -21.81
N ILE A 106 12.86 -24.73 -21.43
CA ILE A 106 12.64 -26.13 -21.84
C ILE A 106 12.05 -26.27 -23.25
N PHE A 107 11.50 -25.19 -23.82
CA PHE A 107 10.95 -25.14 -25.18
C PHE A 107 11.54 -23.97 -26.01
N PRO A 108 12.84 -24.01 -26.36
CA PRO A 108 13.52 -22.90 -27.05
C PRO A 108 13.07 -22.72 -28.52
N ASP A 109 12.66 -23.80 -29.19
CA ASP A 109 12.31 -23.80 -30.62
C ASP A 109 10.83 -23.47 -30.88
N GLY A 110 10.16 -22.86 -29.90
CA GLY A 110 8.74 -22.56 -29.96
C GLY A 110 7.87 -23.66 -29.36
N TRP A 111 6.64 -23.29 -29.01
CA TRP A 111 5.73 -24.15 -28.26
C TRP A 111 4.83 -24.97 -29.18
N PHE A 112 4.93 -26.30 -29.13
CA PHE A 112 3.96 -27.22 -29.72
C PHE A 112 2.73 -27.34 -28.81
N THR A 113 1.53 -27.25 -29.39
CA THR A 113 0.24 -27.37 -28.67
C THR A 113 0.04 -28.74 -28.02
N ALA A 114 0.82 -29.75 -28.42
CA ALA A 114 0.78 -31.11 -27.87
C ALA A 114 1.79 -31.36 -26.73
N SER A 115 2.79 -30.49 -26.54
CA SER A 115 3.83 -30.67 -25.53
C SER A 115 3.77 -29.56 -24.49
N GLY A 116 3.08 -29.84 -23.38
CA GLY A 116 3.15 -29.02 -22.17
C GLY A 116 3.83 -29.81 -21.06
N ASP A 117 4.61 -29.13 -20.21
CA ASP A 117 5.14 -29.70 -18.98
C ASP A 117 4.14 -29.44 -17.83
N PRO A 118 3.47 -30.48 -17.27
CA PRO A 118 2.48 -30.29 -16.22
C PRO A 118 3.05 -29.66 -14.96
N THR A 119 4.32 -29.90 -14.65
CA THR A 119 4.99 -29.35 -13.46
C THR A 119 5.18 -27.85 -13.59
N VAL A 120 5.62 -27.37 -14.76
CA VAL A 120 5.79 -25.93 -15.01
C VAL A 120 4.43 -25.20 -15.01
N ILE A 121 3.40 -25.81 -15.61
CA ILE A 121 2.03 -25.26 -15.60
C ILE A 121 1.49 -25.21 -14.17
N ALA A 122 1.69 -26.26 -13.37
CA ALA A 122 1.30 -26.28 -11.97
C ALA A 122 2.02 -25.20 -11.16
N LEU A 123 3.32 -25.00 -11.38
CA LEU A 123 4.10 -23.95 -10.73
C LEU A 123 3.54 -22.56 -11.06
N TYR A 124 3.28 -22.29 -12.34
CA TYR A 124 2.66 -21.04 -12.77
C TYR A 124 1.28 -20.82 -12.12
N GLY A 125 0.46 -21.88 -12.08
CA GLY A 125 -0.86 -21.87 -11.45
C GLY A 125 -0.80 -21.64 -9.93
N ILE A 126 0.18 -22.23 -9.24
CA ILE A 126 0.43 -21.97 -7.81
C ILE A 126 0.77 -20.50 -7.60
N GLY A 127 1.61 -19.91 -8.45
CA GLY A 127 1.92 -18.49 -8.40
C GLY A 127 0.66 -17.61 -8.53
N LEU A 128 -0.20 -17.91 -9.51
CA LEU A 128 -1.49 -17.19 -9.67
C LEU A 128 -2.42 -17.39 -8.47
N LEU A 129 -2.48 -18.59 -7.92
CA LEU A 129 -3.29 -18.90 -6.74
C LEU A 129 -2.83 -18.10 -5.51
N LEU A 130 -1.51 -17.97 -5.30
CA LEU A 130 -0.95 -17.15 -4.22
C LEU A 130 -1.35 -15.67 -4.37
N ILE A 131 -1.27 -15.11 -5.58
CA ILE A 131 -1.71 -13.73 -5.84
C ILE A 131 -3.22 -13.58 -5.60
N GLY A 132 -4.01 -14.55 -6.05
CA GLY A 132 -5.46 -14.58 -5.83
C GLY A 132 -5.83 -14.62 -4.36
N LEU A 133 -5.17 -15.47 -3.56
CA LEU A 133 -5.36 -15.54 -2.11
C LEU A 133 -4.94 -14.24 -1.42
N ALA A 134 -3.85 -13.61 -1.88
CA ALA A 134 -3.41 -12.31 -1.37
C ALA A 134 -4.47 -11.21 -1.60
N GLY A 135 -5.13 -11.22 -2.76
CA GLY A 135 -6.16 -10.23 -3.10
C GLY A 135 -7.55 -10.50 -2.51
N THR A 136 -7.89 -11.76 -2.23
CA THR A 136 -9.24 -12.16 -1.82
C THR A 136 -9.33 -12.54 -0.35
N VAL A 137 -8.44 -13.41 0.13
CA VAL A 137 -8.52 -13.99 1.48
C VAL A 137 -7.87 -13.08 2.52
N VAL A 138 -6.75 -12.44 2.20
CA VAL A 138 -6.06 -11.56 3.17
C VAL A 138 -6.96 -10.40 3.61
N PRO A 139 -7.69 -9.67 2.74
CA PRO A 139 -8.65 -8.67 3.17
C PRO A 139 -9.76 -9.21 4.08
N LEU A 140 -10.27 -10.41 3.79
CA LEU A 140 -11.35 -11.06 4.56
C LEU A 140 -10.91 -11.45 5.98
N LEU A 141 -9.66 -11.88 6.13
CA LEU A 141 -9.10 -12.23 7.44
C LEU A 141 -8.57 -11.01 8.21
N SER A 142 -8.27 -9.93 7.50
CA SER A 142 -7.76 -8.68 8.05
C SER A 142 -8.92 -7.72 8.26
N ASP A 143 -9.80 -8.03 9.21
CA ASP A 143 -10.96 -7.19 9.52
C ASP A 143 -10.48 -5.76 9.90
N PRO A 144 -10.87 -4.69 9.17
CA PRO A 144 -10.46 -3.32 9.49
C PRO A 144 -11.01 -2.85 10.84
N VAL A 145 -12.06 -3.51 11.35
CA VAL A 145 -12.77 -3.14 12.57
C VAL A 145 -11.92 -3.39 13.83
N TYR A 146 -11.11 -4.45 13.88
CA TYR A 146 -10.36 -4.77 15.11
C TYR A 146 -9.26 -3.74 15.43
N GLU A 147 -8.61 -3.16 14.43
CA GLU A 147 -7.53 -2.18 14.64
C GLU A 147 -8.04 -0.76 14.87
N ASP A 148 -9.16 -0.37 14.26
CA ASP A 148 -9.80 0.90 14.58
C ASP A 148 -10.25 0.93 16.04
N TYR A 149 -10.69 -0.21 16.59
CA TYR A 149 -11.03 -0.30 18.01
C TYR A 149 -9.81 -0.12 18.93
N GLU A 150 -8.67 -0.77 18.66
CA GLU A 150 -7.46 -0.60 19.48
C GLU A 150 -6.89 0.82 19.37
N ARG A 151 -6.89 1.40 18.17
CA ARG A 151 -6.46 2.78 17.96
C ARG A 151 -7.38 3.77 18.67
N MET A 152 -8.69 3.65 18.49
CA MET A 152 -9.67 4.51 19.17
C MET A 152 -9.58 4.36 20.69
N GLN A 153 -9.36 3.14 21.19
CA GLN A 153 -9.18 2.89 22.61
C GLN A 153 -7.91 3.57 23.13
N THR A 154 -6.79 3.47 22.41
CA THR A 154 -5.53 4.14 22.75
C THR A 154 -5.68 5.67 22.73
N GLU A 155 -6.32 6.22 21.70
CA GLU A 155 -6.57 7.66 21.55
C GLU A 155 -7.52 8.16 22.65
N THR A 156 -8.55 7.38 23.00
CA THR A 156 -9.46 7.69 24.12
C THR A 156 -8.71 7.68 25.45
N THR A 157 -7.82 6.70 25.68
CA THR A 157 -7.02 6.66 26.91
C THR A 157 -6.02 7.80 27.00
N ALA A 158 -5.39 8.19 25.89
CA ALA A 158 -4.49 9.34 25.85
C ALA A 158 -5.24 10.65 26.11
N THR A 159 -6.39 10.84 25.46
CA THR A 159 -7.26 12.00 25.68
C THR A 159 -7.75 12.08 27.12
N ALA A 160 -8.11 10.94 27.72
CA ALA A 160 -8.51 10.89 29.13
C ALA A 160 -7.37 11.28 30.07
N ALA A 161 -6.14 10.81 29.81
CA ALA A 161 -4.97 11.16 30.60
C ALA A 161 -4.63 12.67 30.51
N GLU A 162 -4.66 13.24 29.31
CA GLU A 162 -4.44 14.69 29.09
C GLU A 162 -5.50 15.54 29.80
N ARG A 163 -6.76 15.08 29.77
CA ARG A 163 -7.87 15.74 30.46
C ARG A 163 -7.70 15.69 31.98
N ASP A 164 -7.25 14.57 32.54
CA ASP A 164 -7.01 14.45 33.98
C ASP A 164 -5.79 15.30 34.42
N GLU A 165 -4.74 15.40 33.61
CA GLU A 165 -3.61 16.31 33.84
C GLU A 165 -4.05 17.77 33.85
N THR A 166 -4.85 18.17 32.86
CA THR A 166 -5.40 19.54 32.77
C THR A 166 -6.28 19.87 34.00
N VAL A 167 -7.06 18.90 34.49
CA VAL A 167 -7.88 19.08 35.69
C VAL A 167 -7.00 19.28 36.93
N ALA A 168 -5.93 18.49 37.08
CA ALA A 168 -5.00 18.64 38.19
C ALA A 168 -4.27 19.99 38.18
N GLU A 169 -3.83 20.48 37.02
CA GLU A 169 -3.21 21.80 36.87
C GLU A 169 -4.20 22.93 37.24
N LEU A 170 -5.46 22.79 36.85
CA LEU A 170 -6.51 23.76 37.15
C LEU A 170 -6.83 23.81 38.65
N GLU A 171 -6.79 22.67 39.34
CA GLU A 171 -6.96 22.58 40.79
C GLU A 171 -5.77 23.24 41.52
N ALA A 172 -4.54 22.94 41.13
CA ALA A 172 -3.34 23.57 41.69
C ALA A 172 -3.36 25.10 41.52
N THR A 173 -3.73 25.59 40.33
CA THR A 173 -3.85 27.03 40.05
C THR A 173 -4.91 27.70 40.92
N ARG A 174 -6.00 27.01 41.24
CA ARG A 174 -7.03 27.53 42.15
C ARG A 174 -6.54 27.63 43.59
N GLU A 175 -5.81 26.62 44.07
CA GLU A 175 -5.21 26.64 45.41
C GLU A 175 -4.21 27.80 45.54
N GLU A 176 -3.35 28.02 44.53
CA GLU A 176 -2.43 29.16 44.50
C GLU A 176 -3.16 30.52 44.52
N LEU A 177 -4.26 30.64 43.78
CA LEU A 177 -5.08 31.86 43.77
C LEU A 177 -5.72 32.14 45.14
N GLU A 178 -6.20 31.10 45.82
CA GLU A 178 -6.79 31.22 47.16
C GLU A 178 -5.73 31.60 48.21
N ALA A 179 -4.53 31.02 48.13
CA ALA A 179 -3.40 31.40 48.98
C ALA A 179 -2.99 32.87 48.75
N ALA A 180 -2.84 33.29 47.49
CA ALA A 180 -2.48 34.66 47.16
C ALA A 180 -3.55 35.69 47.59
N ARG A 181 -4.84 35.34 47.52
CA ARG A 181 -5.93 36.19 48.05
C ARG A 181 -5.82 36.36 49.56
N THR A 182 -5.57 35.26 50.28
CA THR A 182 -5.42 35.28 51.73
C THR A 182 -4.23 36.16 52.16
N GLU A 183 -3.11 36.08 51.44
CA GLU A 183 -1.94 36.92 51.68
C GLU A 183 -2.20 38.41 51.39
N LEU A 184 -2.94 38.70 50.31
CA LEU A 184 -3.35 40.07 49.96
C LEU A 184 -4.25 40.68 51.05
N ASP A 185 -5.23 39.93 51.54
CA ASP A 185 -6.14 40.39 52.60
C ASP A 185 -5.38 40.63 53.91
N ALA A 186 -4.45 39.73 54.29
CA ALA A 186 -3.59 39.93 55.46
C ALA A 186 -2.73 41.20 55.34
N THR A 187 -2.11 41.42 54.17
CA THR A 187 -1.30 42.62 53.91
C THR A 187 -2.14 43.90 53.98
N ARG A 188 -3.41 43.83 53.53
CA ARG A 188 -4.34 44.96 53.57
C ARG A 188 -4.72 45.33 55.00
N ASP A 189 -5.02 44.34 55.82
CA ASP A 189 -5.37 44.53 57.23
C ASP A 189 -4.19 45.18 57.98
N GLU A 190 -2.96 44.69 57.78
CA GLU A 190 -1.73 45.28 58.35
C GLU A 190 -1.52 46.74 57.96
N LEU A 191 -1.82 47.11 56.71
CA LEU A 191 -1.68 48.48 56.22
C LEU A 191 -2.74 49.41 56.82
N SER A 192 -3.95 48.90 57.09
CA SER A 192 -5.03 49.66 57.73
C SER A 192 -4.81 49.90 59.22
N ASP A 193 -4.13 48.98 59.92
CA ASP A 193 -3.78 49.13 61.34
C ASP A 193 -2.60 50.09 61.57
N ALA A 194 -1.86 50.45 60.51
CA ALA A 194 -0.70 51.34 60.55
C ALA A 194 -1.02 52.83 60.26
N GLU A 195 -2.24 53.17 59.82
CA GLU A 195 -2.75 54.53 59.60
C GLU A 195 -3.50 55.09 60.82
#